data_AF-A0A1M6Q5M9-F1
#
_entry.id   AF-A0A1M6Q5M9-F1
#
_cell.length_a   1.000
_cell.length_b   1.000
_cell.length_c   1.000
_cell.angle_alpha   90.00
_cell.angle_beta   90.00
_cell.angle_gamma   90.00
#
_symmetry.space_group_name_H-M   'P 1'
#
loop_
_entity.id
_entity.type
_entity.pdbx_description
1 polymer ?
#
loop_
_entity_poly.entity_id
_entity_poly.type
_entity_poly.pdbx_seq_one_letter_code
_entity_poly.pdbx_strand_id
1 'polypeptide(L)' 'MSLRQEFVHLASQRTLTVTELCERFNISRQTGYKWLRRGEDALADQSRRPASSPSKTTVEMEQEVVRL' A
#
# COMPACT_ATOMS: atom_id res chain seq x y z
N MET A 1 11.75 6.54 -10.15
CA MET A 1 11.63 5.46 -9.13
C MET A 1 10.90 6.03 -7.93
N SER A 2 9.85 5.38 -7.45
CA SER A 2 9.22 5.78 -6.18
C SER A 2 10.07 5.31 -4.99
N LEU A 3 9.96 5.98 -3.84
CA LEU A 3 10.67 5.59 -2.61
C LEU A 3 10.40 4.13 -2.22
N ARG A 4 9.21 3.61 -2.54
CA ARG A 4 8.84 2.21 -2.31
C ARG A 4 9.63 1.25 -3.20
N GLN A 5 9.80 1.59 -4.49
CA GLN A 5 10.53 0.76 -5.45
C GLN A 5 12.01 0.69 -5.10
N GLU A 6 12.60 1.83 -4.73
CA GLU A 6 13.99 1.89 -4.30
C GLU A 6 14.23 1.04 -3.03
N PHE A 7 13.30 1.10 -2.06
CA PHE A 7 13.36 0.24 -0.87
C PHE A 7 13.36 -1.25 -1.23
N VAL A 8 12.43 -1.70 -2.09
CA VAL A 8 12.33 -3.13 -2.48
C VAL A 8 13.54 -3.56 -3.28
N HIS A 9 14.02 -2.71 -4.19
CA HIS A 9 15.22 -2.95 -4.98
C HIS A 9 16.45 -3.15 -4.09
N LEU A 10 16.70 -2.24 -3.13
CA LEU A 10 17.82 -2.35 -2.20
C LEU A 10 17.68 -3.55 -1.25
N ALA A 11 16.47 -3.87 -0.80
CA ALA A 11 16.23 -5.05 0.00
C ALA A 11 16.55 -6.36 -0.74
N SER A 12 16.33 -6.39 -2.07
CA SER A 12 16.63 -7.56 -2.91
C SER A 12 18.14 -7.85 -2.99
N GLN A 13 18.98 -6.82 -2.87
CA GLN A 13 20.44 -6.94 -2.92
C GLN A 13 21.03 -7.56 -1.65
N ARG A 14 20.23 -7.67 -0.56
CA ARG A 14 20.62 -8.28 0.73
C ARG A 14 21.91 -7.71 1.35
N THR A 15 22.25 -6.46 1.02
CA THR A 15 23.45 -5.77 1.52
C THR A 15 23.27 -5.19 2.92
N LEU A 16 22.02 -4.96 3.34
CA LEU A 16 21.63 -4.48 4.66
C LEU A 16 20.52 -5.37 5.23
N THR A 17 20.40 -5.40 6.55
CA THR A 17 19.23 -6.00 7.20
C THR A 17 17.97 -5.17 6.92
N VAL A 18 16.79 -5.81 6.99
CA VAL A 18 15.52 -5.09 6.84
C VAL A 18 15.36 -3.99 7.91
N THR A 19 15.90 -4.20 9.10
CA THR A 19 15.87 -3.21 10.19
C THR A 19 16.63 -1.94 9.81
N GLU A 20 17.90 -2.07 9.42
CA GLU A 20 18.74 -0.93 9.02
C GLU A 20 18.17 -0.22 7.79
N LEU A 21 17.61 -0.98 6.85
CA LEU A 21 16.99 -0.39 5.67
C LEU A 21 15.73 0.40 6.03
N CYS A 22 14.90 -0.09 6.95
CA CYS A 22 13.72 0.65 7.42
C CYS A 22 14.10 1.96 8.12
N GLU A 23 15.18 1.96 8.91
CA GLU A 23 15.71 3.16 9.56
C GLU A 23 16.21 4.19 8.53
N ARG A 24 16.98 3.76 7.53
CA ARG A 24 17.46 4.64 6.45
C ARG A 24 16.33 5.28 5.65
N PHE A 25 15.25 4.55 5.44
CA PHE A 25 14.07 5.04 4.71
C PHE A 25 13.06 5.76 5.61
N ASN A 26 13.35 5.89 6.91
CA ASN A 26 12.47 6.49 7.92
C ASN A 26 11.03 5.91 7.90
N ILE A 27 10.94 4.58 7.83
CA ILE A 27 9.66 3.85 7.86
C ILE A 27 9.64 2.84 9.00
N SER A 28 8.43 2.48 9.45
CA SER A 28 8.28 1.36 10.38
C SER A 28 8.64 0.03 9.71
N ARG A 29 9.12 -0.93 10.50
CA ARG A 29 9.34 -2.32 10.04
C ARG A 29 8.08 -2.94 9.44
N GLN A 30 6.91 -2.63 9.99
CA GLN A 30 5.63 -3.10 9.46
C GLN A 30 5.39 -2.60 8.03
N THR A 31 5.70 -1.33 7.76
CA THR A 31 5.65 -0.75 6.42
C THR A 31 6.64 -1.43 5.48
N GLY A 32 7.89 -1.62 5.93
CA GLY A 32 8.93 -2.33 5.16
C GLY A 32 8.49 -3.74 4.76
N TYR A 33 8.07 -4.57 5.72
CA TYR A 33 7.58 -5.92 5.44
C TYR A 33 6.36 -5.95 4.53
N LYS A 34 5.47 -4.95 4.63
CA LYS A 34 4.33 -4.81 3.72
C LYS A 34 4.80 -4.58 2.28
N TRP A 35 5.81 -3.73 2.06
CA TRP A 35 6.35 -3.47 0.72
C TRP A 35 7.08 -4.70 0.16
N LEU A 36 7.89 -5.39 0.97
CA LEU A 36 8.57 -6.62 0.55
C LEU A 36 7.58 -7.72 0.13
N ARG A 37 6.48 -7.88 0.87
CA ARG A 37 5.44 -8.87 0.54
C ARG A 37 4.72 -8.57 -0.77
N ARG A 38 4.64 -7.29 -1.15
CA ARG A 38 3.98 -6.83 -2.37
C ARG A 38 4.88 -6.97 -3.60
N GLY A 39 6.20 -6.87 -3.44
CA GLY A 39 7.14 -6.88 -4.57
C GLY A 39 7.09 -5.59 -5.39
N GLU A 40 8.00 -5.45 -6.36
CA GLU A 40 8.23 -4.20 -7.11
C GLU A 40 7.00 -3.73 -7.91
N ASP A 41 6.19 -4.67 -8.41
CA ASP A 41 5.05 -4.38 -9.30
C ASP A 41 3.76 -3.96 -8.57
N ALA A 42 3.68 -4.15 -7.25
CA ALA A 42 2.46 -3.91 -6.47
C ALA A 42 2.60 -2.86 -5.36
N LEU A 43 3.44 -1.83 -5.61
CA LEU A 43 3.73 -0.78 -4.63
C LEU A 43 2.81 0.44 -4.73
N ALA A 44 1.96 0.53 -5.75
CA ALA A 44 0.94 1.56 -5.85
C ALA A 44 -0.05 1.49 -4.67
N ASP A 45 -0.67 2.63 -4.35
CA ASP A 45 -1.73 2.64 -3.35
C ASP A 45 -2.94 1.86 -3.87
N GLN A 46 -3.37 0.91 -3.05
CA GLN A 46 -4.60 0.16 -3.29
C GLN A 46 -5.75 0.88 -2.60
N SER A 47 -6.96 0.67 -3.11
CA SER A 47 -8.15 1.22 -2.47
C SER A 47 -8.23 0.78 -1.01
N ARG A 48 -8.59 1.73 -0.14
CA ARG A 48 -8.90 1.44 1.27
C ARG A 48 -10.31 0.88 1.44
N ARG A 49 -11.10 0.80 0.35
CA ARG A 49 -12.46 0.26 0.40
C ARG A 49 -12.42 -1.24 0.69
N PRO A 50 -13.38 -1.77 1.46
CA PRO A 50 -13.57 -3.21 1.58
C PRO A 50 -13.75 -3.86 0.21
N ALA A 51 -13.26 -5.09 0.06
CA ALA A 51 -13.45 -5.86 -1.17
C ALA A 51 -14.93 -6.24 -1.40
N SER A 52 -15.68 -6.43 -0.31
CA SER A 52 -17.11 -6.70 -0.34
C SER A 52 -17.84 -5.77 0.61
N SER A 53 -18.98 -5.26 0.17
CA SER A 53 -19.89 -4.45 0.97
C SER A 53 -21.32 -4.93 0.70
N PRO A 54 -21.80 -5.96 1.42
CA PRO A 54 -23.11 -6.56 1.18
C PRO A 54 -24.28 -5.60 1.40
N SER A 55 -24.10 -4.66 2.33
CA SER A 55 -25.08 -3.62 2.66
C SER A 55 -24.84 -2.33 1.89
N LYS A 56 -24.15 -2.37 0.75
CA LYS A 56 -23.90 -1.16 -0.05
C LYS A 56 -25.23 -0.63 -0.60
N THR A 57 -25.50 0.65 -0.36
CA THR A 57 -26.63 1.37 -0.96
C THR A 57 -26.54 1.33 -2.50
N THR A 58 -27.69 1.24 -3.16
CA THR A 58 -27.73 1.20 -4.63
C THR A 58 -27.36 2.56 -5.22
N VAL A 59 -26.83 2.55 -6.44
CA VAL A 59 -26.34 3.77 -7.09
C VAL A 59 -27.46 4.79 -7.29
N GLU A 60 -28.69 4.33 -7.54
CA GLU A 60 -29.85 5.19 -7.74
C GLU A 60 -30.19 5.98 -6.47
N MET A 61 -30.14 5.32 -5.31
CA MET A 61 -30.38 5.96 -4.01
C MET A 61 -29.22 6.89 -3.62
N GLU A 62 -27.96 6.50 -3.87
CA GLU A 62 -26.80 7.38 -3.67
C GLU A 62 -26.95 8.69 -4.49
N GLN A 63 -27.38 8.59 -5.75
CA GLN A 63 -27.60 9.75 -6.61
C GLN A 63 -28.74 10.66 -6.14
N GLU A 64 -29.81 10.09 -5.60
CA GLU A 64 -30.93 10.88 -5.07
C GLU A 64 -30.50 11.70 -3.84
N VAL A 65 -29.70 11.12 -2.94
CA VAL A 65 -29.17 11.84 -1.77
C VAL A 65 -28.25 13.00 -2.17
N VAL A 66 -27.41 12.82 -3.19
CA VAL A 66 -26.48 13.89 -3.66
C VAL A 66 -27.20 15.05 -4.35
N ARG A 67 -28.43 14.83 -4.86
CA ARG A 67 -29.23 15.87 -5.52
C ARG A 67 -29.90 16.85 -4.55
N LEU A 68 -29.99 16.51 -3.25
CA LEU A 68 -30.58 17.34 -2.19
C LEU A 68 -29.59 18.40 -1.68
#